data_AF-A0A6P0T3V4-F1
#
_entry.id   AF-A0A6P0T3V4-F1
#
_cell.length_a   1.000
_cell.length_b   1.000
_cell.length_c   1.000
_cell.angle_alpha   90.00
_cell.angle_beta   90.00
_cell.angle_gamma   90.00
#
_symmetry.space_group_name_H-M   'P 1'
#
loop_
_entity.id
_entity.type
_entity.pdbx_description
1 polymer ?
#
loop_
_entity_poly.entity_id
_entity_poly.type
_entity_poly.pdbx_seq_one_letter_code
_entity_poly.pdbx_strand_id
1 'polypeptide(L)' 'MIASTATYEVTWEKLPDDFVLDDEPVDNINQPALAAALTESLEIAGKLPANALTTTNYGICAT' A
#
# COMPACT_ATOMS: atom_id res chain seq x y z
N MET A 1 -12.08 -2.08 25.58
CA MET A 1 -12.79 -2.85 24.53
C MET A 1 -11.94 -4.05 24.18
N ILE A 2 -12.48 -5.26 24.21
CA ILE A 2 -11.78 -6.46 23.72
C ILE A 2 -12.14 -6.59 22.24
N ALA A 3 -11.18 -6.39 21.35
CA ALA A 3 -11.38 -6.51 19.91
C ALA A 3 -11.47 -8.01 19.55
N SER A 4 -12.55 -8.40 18.86
CA SER A 4 -12.68 -9.74 18.30
C SER A 4 -12.06 -9.75 16.90
N THR A 5 -11.07 -10.60 16.66
CA THR A 5 -10.45 -10.77 15.34
C THR A 5 -11.22 -11.81 14.54
N ALA A 6 -11.96 -11.36 13.53
CA ALA A 6 -12.56 -12.25 12.55
C ALA A 6 -11.48 -12.81 11.61
N THR A 7 -11.55 -14.11 11.33
CA THR A 7 -10.68 -14.78 10.37
C THR A 7 -11.33 -14.68 8.99
N TYR A 8 -10.71 -13.95 8.07
CA TYR A 8 -11.18 -13.82 6.69
C TYR A 8 -10.36 -14.73 5.79
N GLU A 9 -11.02 -15.51 4.96
CA GLU A 9 -10.40 -16.21 3.85
C GLU A 9 -10.27 -15.22 2.68
N VAL A 10 -9.08 -14.64 2.52
CA VAL A 10 -8.78 -13.68 1.44
C VAL A 10 -8.10 -14.46 0.31
N THR A 11 -8.80 -14.62 -0.81
CA THR A 11 -8.27 -15.25 -2.03
C THR A 11 -8.13 -14.22 -3.13
N TRP A 12 -7.00 -14.23 -3.83
CA TRP A 12 -6.78 -13.42 -5.03
C TRP A 12 -6.69 -14.35 -6.24
N GLU A 13 -7.50 -14.07 -7.26
CA GLU A 13 -7.41 -14.78 -8.54
C GLU A 13 -6.15 -14.33 -9.29
N LYS A 14 -5.48 -15.27 -9.96
CA LYS A 14 -4.33 -14.93 -10.80
C LYS A 14 -4.83 -14.12 -12.00
N LEU A 15 -4.12 -13.04 -12.32
CA LEU A 15 -4.33 -12.28 -13.54
C LEU A 15 -4.11 -13.18 -14.78
N PRO A 16 -4.92 -13.05 -15.86
CA PRO A 16 -4.66 -13.74 -17.12
C PRO A 16 -3.26 -13.46 -17.66
N ASP A 17 -2.67 -14.43 -18.37
CA ASP A 17 -1.32 -14.29 -18.90
C ASP A 17 -1.22 -13.23 -20.03
N ASP A 18 -2.34 -12.89 -20.66
CA ASP A 18 -2.48 -11.88 -21.73
C ASP A 18 -3.08 -10.55 -21.26
N PHE A 19 -3.18 -10.34 -19.94
CA PHE A 19 -3.69 -9.09 -19.39
C PHE A 19 -2.74 -7.93 -19.69
N VAL A 20 -3.21 -6.95 -20.46
CA VAL A 20 -2.46 -5.73 -20.76
C VAL A 20 -2.57 -4.78 -19.56
N LEU A 21 -1.44 -4.53 -18.90
CA LEU A 21 -1.35 -3.49 -17.89
C LEU A 21 -1.37 -2.12 -18.57
N ASP A 22 -2.08 -1.17 -17.99
CA ASP A 22 -2.02 0.22 -18.41
C ASP A 22 -0.62 0.80 -18.10
N ASP A 23 -0.10 1.62 -19.02
CA ASP A 23 1.15 2.34 -18.84
C ASP A 23 0.96 3.60 -17.98
N GLU A 24 -0.28 4.02 -17.75
CA GLU A 24 -0.56 5.12 -16.83
C GLU A 24 -0.21 4.73 -15.37
N PRO A 25 0.48 5.62 -14.63
CA PRO A 25 0.82 5.33 -13.25
C PRO A 25 -0.46 5.18 -12.42
N VAL A 26 -0.60 4.03 -11.76
CA VAL A 26 -1.67 3.76 -10.78
C VAL A 26 -1.56 4.69 -9.56
N ASP A 27 -0.40 5.33 -9.37
CA ASP A 27 -0.13 6.28 -8.29
C ASP A 27 -0.43 7.73 -8.70
N ASN A 28 -1.05 8.51 -7.80
CA ASN A 28 -1.30 9.94 -8.02
C ASN A 28 -0.05 10.77 -7.65
N ILE A 29 0.92 10.77 -8.55
CA ILE A 29 2.21 11.46 -8.39
C ILE A 29 2.13 12.97 -8.09
N ASN A 30 0.94 13.58 -8.20
CA ASN A 30 0.71 14.99 -7.90
C ASN A 30 0.55 15.29 -6.40
N GLN A 31 0.51 14.28 -5.52
CA GLN A 31 0.31 14.46 -4.09
C GLN A 31 1.46 13.94 -3.21
N PRO A 32 2.73 14.32 -3.48
CA PRO A 32 3.89 13.78 -2.75
C PRO A 32 3.85 14.07 -1.24
N ALA A 33 3.25 15.19 -0.82
CA ALA A 33 3.12 15.51 0.60
C ALA A 33 2.19 14.53 1.36
N LEU A 34 1.17 13.99 0.69
CA LEU A 34 0.27 13.01 1.30
C LEU A 34 0.99 11.68 1.55
N ALA A 35 1.73 11.19 0.55
CA ALA A 35 2.58 10.01 0.67
C ALA A 35 3.61 10.15 1.81
N ALA A 36 4.26 11.30 1.91
CA ALA A 36 5.23 11.59 2.97
C ALA A 36 4.57 11.59 4.36
N ALA A 37 3.43 12.28 4.52
CA ALA A 37 2.73 12.37 5.81
C ALA A 37 2.25 10.99 6.30
N LEU A 38 1.78 10.13 5.41
CA LEU A 38 1.39 8.77 5.77
C LEU A 38 2.60 7.89 6.11
N THR A 39 3.68 7.99 5.33
CA THR A 39 4.93 7.25 5.58
C THR A 39 5.44 7.55 6.99
N GLU A 40 5.58 8.84 7.32
CA GLU A 40 6.05 9.29 8.64
C GLU A 40 5.10 8.80 9.76
N SER A 41 3.78 8.90 9.54
CA SER A 41 2.79 8.45 10.52
C SER A 41 2.92 6.94 10.82
N LEU A 42 3.14 6.12 9.80
CA LEU A 42 3.29 4.66 9.97
C LEU A 42 4.65 4.28 10.54
N GLU A 43 5.71 4.99 10.18
CA GLU A 43 7.04 4.84 10.77
C GLU A 43 7.01 5.12 12.28
N ILE A 44 6.45 6.26 12.69
CA ILE A 44 6.29 6.63 14.10
C ILE A 44 5.44 5.58 14.85
N ALA A 45 4.43 5.01 14.19
CA ALA A 45 3.60 3.95 14.77
C ALA A 45 4.27 2.55 14.80
N GLY A 46 5.48 2.41 14.26
CA GLY A 46 6.18 1.12 14.15
C GLY A 46 5.46 0.13 13.22
N LYS A 47 4.73 0.64 12.22
CA LYS A 47 3.94 -0.13 11.26
C LYS A 47 4.55 -0.18 9.86
N LEU A 48 5.70 0.45 9.66
CA LEU A 48 6.44 0.45 8.41
C LEU A 48 7.89 -0.01 8.68
N PRO A 49 8.45 -0.95 7.90
CA PRO A 49 9.86 -1.31 8.00
C PRO A 49 10.73 -0.17 7.44
N ALA A 50 11.99 -0.09 7.89
CA ALA A 50 12.90 1.02 7.57
C ALA A 50 13.25 1.14 6.07
N ASN A 51 13.01 0.09 5.28
CA ASN A 51 13.26 0.04 3.84
C ASN A 51 11.96 0.13 3.02
N ALA A 52 10.87 0.66 3.59
CA ALA A 52 9.61 0.86 2.90
C ALA A 52 9.07 2.27 3.04
N LEU A 53 8.28 2.68 2.04
CA LEU A 53 7.60 3.98 1.96
C LEU A 53 6.17 3.76 1.48
N THR A 54 5.25 4.66 1.85
CA THR A 54 3.90 4.66 1.27
C THR A 54 3.81 5.60 0.08
N THR A 55 3.22 5.14 -1.01
CA THR A 55 2.89 5.95 -2.19
C THR A 55 1.55 6.64 -2.01
N THR A 56 1.19 7.57 -2.91
CA THR A 56 -0.01 8.41 -2.75
C THR A 56 -1.32 7.62 -2.91
N ASN A 57 -1.27 6.48 -3.59
CA ASN A 57 -2.35 5.50 -3.69
C ASN A 57 -2.40 4.50 -2.53
N TYR A 58 -1.68 4.76 -1.44
CA TYR A 58 -1.59 3.90 -0.24
C TYR A 58 -0.90 2.55 -0.48
N GLY A 59 -0.24 2.37 -1.62
CA GLY A 59 0.67 1.25 -1.84
C GLY A 59 1.87 1.31 -0.90
N ILE A 60 2.39 0.15 -0.51
CA ILE A 60 3.67 0.04 0.18
C ILE A 60 4.71 -0.38 -0.84
N CYS A 61 5.71 0.48 -1.06
CA CYS A 61 6.90 0.14 -1.83
C CYS A 61 8.00 -0.26 -0.85
N ALA A 62 8.61 -1.43 -1.05
CA ALA A 62 9.76 -1.90 -0.30
C ALA A 62 10.93 -2.17 -1.25
N THR A 63 12.15 -1.82 -0.82
CA THR A 63 13.41 -2.02 -1.56
C THR A 63 14.34 -3.02 -0.90
#